data_AF-A0A1Q2HY79-F1
#
_entry.id   AF-A0A1Q2HY79-F1
#
_cell.length_a   1.000
_cell.length_b   1.000
_cell.length_c   1.000
_cell.angle_alpha   90.00
_cell.angle_beta   90.00
_cell.angle_gamma   90.00
#
_symmetry.space_group_name_H-M   'P 1'
#
loop_
_entity.id
_entity.type
_entity.pdbx_description
1 polymer ?
#
loop_
_entity_poly.entity_id
_entity_poly.type
_entity_poly.pdbx_seq_one_letter_code
_entity_poly.pdbx_strand_id
1 'polypeptide(L)'
;MFSSAYFDLFEDGWRYFMTAMRHKSVILNKVFWATEAEGGEPLPNQELISRQNNKLSRLYDIISRYDRKPIFIEYPTQLVAAKHHKWGQSPFHYGEDFNTYQGERLSALTRG
;
A
#
# COMPACT_ATOMS: atom_id res chain seq x y z
N MET A 1 -7.96 -2.15 17.64
CA MET A 1 -6.89 -1.19 17.29
C MET A 1 -5.56 -1.95 17.28
N PHE A 2 -4.61 -1.65 16.39
CA PHE A 2 -3.29 -2.29 16.45
C PHE A 2 -2.49 -1.70 17.62
N SER A 3 -1.75 -2.53 18.35
CA SER A 3 -0.99 -2.10 19.54
C SER A 3 0.21 -1.23 19.16
N SER A 4 0.72 -0.42 20.09
CA SER A 4 2.01 0.28 19.91
C SER A 4 3.13 -0.72 19.62
N ALA A 5 3.20 -1.80 20.38
CA ALA A 5 4.20 -2.86 20.21
C ALA A 5 4.23 -3.44 18.79
N TYR A 6 3.10 -3.51 18.08
CA TYR A 6 3.07 -3.93 16.68
C TYR A 6 3.86 -2.96 15.78
N PHE A 7 3.69 -1.66 15.99
CA PHE A 7 4.37 -0.62 15.21
C PHE A 7 5.85 -0.53 15.58
N ASP A 8 6.20 -0.72 16.84
CA ASP A 8 7.59 -0.75 17.31
C ASP A 8 8.35 -1.93 16.66
N LEU A 9 7.74 -3.13 16.67
CA LEU A 9 8.30 -4.31 16.00
C LEU A 9 8.42 -4.13 14.48
N PHE A 10 7.43 -3.47 13.86
CA PHE A 10 7.50 -3.14 12.44
C PHE A 10 8.65 -2.19 12.16
N GLU A 11 8.83 -1.15 12.98
CA GLU A 11 9.90 -0.17 12.83
C GLU A 11 11.28 -0.81 12.97
N ASP A 12 11.47 -1.69 13.95
CA ASP A 12 12.69 -2.47 14.11
C ASP A 12 12.96 -3.39 12.91
N GLY A 13 11.93 -4.07 12.41
CA GLY A 13 12.01 -4.89 11.20
C GLY A 13 12.35 -4.07 9.96
N TRP A 14 11.76 -2.88 9.81
CA TRP A 14 12.03 -1.96 8.70
C TRP A 14 13.47 -1.46 8.73
N ARG A 15 13.98 -1.06 9.91
CA ARG A 15 15.38 -0.66 10.10
C ARG A 15 16.32 -1.77 9.69
N TYR A 16 16.10 -2.99 10.19
CA TYR A 16 16.90 -4.16 9.83
C TYR A 16 16.91 -4.41 8.32
N PHE A 17 15.72 -4.38 7.69
CA PHE A 17 15.56 -4.55 6.25
C PHE A 17 16.33 -3.48 5.46
N MET A 18 16.20 -2.20 5.81
CA MET A 18 16.86 -1.11 5.10
C MET A 18 18.38 -1.14 5.26
N THR A 19 18.89 -1.58 6.41
CA THR A 19 20.33 -1.84 6.60
C THR A 19 20.82 -2.96 5.68
N ALA A 20 20.06 -4.05 5.56
CA ALA A 20 20.39 -5.14 4.63
C ALA A 20 20.37 -4.66 3.17
N MET A 21 19.43 -3.78 2.83
CA MET A 21 19.25 -3.21 1.48
C MET A 21 20.13 -1.98 1.21
N ARG A 22 21.16 -1.69 2.02
CA ARG A 22 22.00 -0.48 1.88
C ARG A 22 22.62 -0.23 0.50
N HIS A 23 22.79 -1.27 -0.31
CA HIS A 23 23.34 -1.18 -1.67
C HIS A 23 22.30 -1.37 -2.77
N LYS A 24 21.01 -1.33 -2.42
CA LYS A 24 19.89 -1.58 -3.33
C LYS A 24 18.87 -0.46 -3.23
N SER A 25 18.31 -0.06 -4.36
CA SER A 25 17.11 0.78 -4.38
C SER A 25 15.92 -0.05 -3.93
N VAL A 26 15.10 0.50 -3.04
CA VAL A 26 13.84 -0.11 -2.60
C VAL A 26 12.71 0.70 -3.19
N ILE A 27 11.84 0.04 -3.95
CA ILE A 27 10.59 0.62 -4.44
C ILE A 27 9.48 0.08 -3.54
N LEU A 28 8.67 0.97 -2.98
CA LEU A 28 7.59 0.62 -2.07
C LEU A 28 6.24 1.01 -2.68
N ASN A 29 5.36 0.03 -2.80
CA ASN A 29 3.99 0.26 -3.24
C ASN A 29 3.15 0.84 -2.10
N LYS A 30 2.84 2.14 -2.15
CA LYS A 30 2.04 2.84 -1.14
C LYS A 30 0.58 2.82 -1.54
N VAL A 31 -0.15 1.83 -1.04
CA VAL A 31 -1.51 1.52 -1.46
C VAL A 31 -2.42 1.36 -0.25
N PHE A 32 -3.59 1.97 -0.31
CA PHE A 32 -4.65 1.86 0.70
C PHE A 32 -5.78 0.99 0.17
N TRP A 33 -6.46 0.29 1.07
CA TRP A 33 -7.65 -0.48 0.75
C TRP A 33 -8.74 0.43 0.18
N ALA A 34 -9.35 0.00 -0.91
CA ALA A 34 -10.49 0.67 -1.53
C ALA A 34 -11.68 0.71 -0.57
N THR A 35 -12.45 1.80 -0.62
CA THR A 35 -13.72 1.95 0.10
C THR A 35 -14.92 1.57 -0.77
N GLU A 36 -14.74 1.59 -2.08
CA GLU A 36 -15.78 1.39 -3.08
C GLU A 36 -15.33 0.36 -4.12
N ALA A 37 -16.31 -0.28 -4.74
CA ALA A 37 -16.11 -1.10 -5.91
C ALA A 37 -16.17 -0.27 -7.19
N GLU A 38 -15.74 -0.86 -8.30
CA GLU A 38 -16.06 -0.36 -9.63
C GLU A 38 -17.57 -0.11 -9.76
N GLY A 39 -17.93 1.11 -10.18
CA GLY A 39 -19.31 1.58 -10.22
C GLY A 39 -19.73 2.43 -9.01
N GLY A 40 -18.86 2.63 -8.02
CA GLY A 40 -19.09 3.54 -6.89
C GLY A 40 -19.86 2.92 -5.71
N GLU A 41 -20.15 1.62 -5.78
CA GLU A 41 -20.84 0.92 -4.69
C GLU A 41 -19.91 0.77 -3.47
N PRO A 42 -20.33 1.18 -2.27
CA PRO A 42 -19.54 0.98 -1.06
C PRO A 42 -19.27 -0.51 -0.79
N LEU A 43 -18.04 -0.84 -0.43
CA LEU A 43 -17.69 -2.21 -0.04
C LEU A 43 -18.28 -2.56 1.34
N PRO A 44 -18.55 -3.85 1.61
CA PRO A 44 -18.97 -4.28 2.95
C PRO A 44 -17.86 -4.04 3.99
N ASN A 45 -18.24 -3.89 5.26
CA ASN A 45 -17.33 -3.73 6.40
C ASN A 45 -16.40 -2.50 6.34
N GLN A 46 -16.98 -1.32 6.08
CA GLN A 46 -16.26 -0.03 6.06
C GLN A 46 -15.43 0.24 7.34
N GLU A 47 -15.89 -0.22 8.51
CA GLU A 47 -15.12 -0.10 9.76
C GLU A 47 -13.79 -0.87 9.67
N LEU A 48 -13.81 -2.10 9.13
CA LEU A 48 -12.60 -2.88 8.94
C LEU A 48 -11.67 -2.20 7.94
N ILE A 49 -12.20 -1.71 6.83
CA ILE A 49 -11.44 -0.98 5.80
C ILE A 49 -10.74 0.24 6.41
N SER A 50 -11.48 1.08 7.13
CA SER A 50 -10.94 2.25 7.83
C SER A 50 -9.84 1.85 8.82
N ARG A 51 -10.06 0.80 9.62
CA ARG A 51 -9.05 0.29 10.56
C ARG A 51 -7.77 -0.17 9.88
N GLN A 52 -7.86 -0.82 8.72
CA GLN A 52 -6.69 -1.26 7.96
C GLN A 52 -5.97 -0.09 7.31
N ASN A 53 -6.70 0.88 6.76
CA ASN A 53 -6.13 2.09 6.18
C ASN A 53 -5.44 2.97 7.22
N ASN A 54 -6.00 3.10 8.42
CA ASN A 54 -5.35 3.79 9.53
C ASN A 54 -4.04 3.10 9.96
N LYS A 55 -4.00 1.76 9.95
CA LYS A 55 -2.75 1.01 10.17
C LYS A 55 -1.75 1.31 9.06
N LEU A 56 -2.15 1.18 7.80
CA LEU A 56 -1.28 1.41 6.64
C LEU A 56 -0.69 2.83 6.67
N SER A 57 -1.50 3.84 6.99
CA SER A 57 -1.03 5.23 7.15
C SER A 57 0.10 5.30 8.16
N ARG A 58 -0.11 4.73 9.35
CA ARG A 58 0.91 4.74 10.41
C ARG A 58 2.18 3.98 10.02
N LEU A 59 2.07 2.88 9.26
CA LEU A 59 3.25 2.18 8.73
C LEU A 59 4.01 3.04 7.71
N TYR A 60 3.32 3.70 6.78
CA TYR A 60 3.94 4.61 5.83
C TYR A 60 4.55 5.85 6.51
N ASP A 61 3.94 6.33 7.58
CA ASP A 61 4.48 7.42 8.41
C ASP A 61 5.75 7.01 9.15
N ILE A 62 5.87 5.76 9.61
CA ILE A 62 7.12 5.23 10.19
C ILE A 62 8.21 5.20 9.12
N ILE A 63 7.91 4.63 7.96
CA ILE A 63 8.87 4.50 6.85
C ILE A 63 9.39 5.86 6.38
N SER A 64 8.53 6.87 6.30
CA SER A 64 8.85 8.18 5.75
C SER A 64 9.77 9.05 6.65
N ARG A 65 9.96 8.66 7.92
CA ARG A 65 10.84 9.36 8.88
C ARG A 65 12.33 9.11 8.69
N TYR A 66 12.68 8.05 7.96
CA TYR A 66 14.07 7.67 7.75
C TYR A 66 14.72 8.48 6.63
N ASP A 67 15.99 8.85 6.79
CA ASP A 67 16.73 9.64 5.78
C ASP A 67 16.84 8.90 4.45
N ARG A 68 17.11 7.58 4.52
CA ARG A 68 17.09 6.71 3.35
C ARG A 68 15.65 6.26 3.09
N LYS A 69 14.96 7.00 2.24
CA LYS A 69 13.57 6.69 1.85
C LYS A 69 13.53 5.70 0.69
N PRO A 70 12.57 4.76 0.70
CA PRO A 70 12.25 4.03 -0.52
C PRO A 70 11.66 4.99 -1.55
N ILE A 71 11.70 4.60 -2.81
CA ILE A 71 10.93 5.27 -3.86
C ILE A 71 9.49 4.79 -3.75
N PHE A 72 8.56 5.71 -3.53
CA PHE A 72 7.14 5.36 -3.41
C PHE A 72 6.46 5.32 -4.77
N ILE A 73 5.67 4.28 -5.01
CA ILE A 73 4.58 4.33 -5.99
C ILE A 73 3.36 4.83 -5.24
N GLU A 74 2.91 6.04 -5.58
CA GLU A 74 1.70 6.66 -5.06
C GLU A 74 0.64 6.71 -6.16
N TYR A 75 -0.63 6.64 -5.77
CA TYR A 75 -1.75 6.59 -6.70
C TYR A 75 -2.51 7.92 -6.65
N PRO A 76 -2.71 8.61 -7.80
CA PRO A 76 -3.27 9.95 -7.84
C PRO A 76 -4.80 9.98 -7.65
N THR A 77 -5.45 8.84 -7.80
CA THR A 77 -6.91 8.70 -7.72
C THR A 77 -7.30 7.75 -6.60
N GLN A 78 -8.55 7.89 -6.14
CA GLN A 78 -9.15 6.94 -5.22
C GLN A 78 -9.17 5.55 -5.85
N LEU A 79 -8.69 4.56 -5.10
CA LEU A 79 -8.61 3.18 -5.54
C LEU A 79 -9.98 2.52 -5.39
N VAL A 80 -10.38 1.77 -6.42
CA VAL A 80 -11.61 0.99 -6.43
C VAL A 80 -11.30 -0.51 -6.48
N ALA A 81 -12.10 -1.29 -5.77
CA ALA A 81 -12.04 -2.74 -5.84
C ALA A 81 -12.72 -3.26 -7.11
N ALA A 82 -12.13 -4.27 -7.74
CA ALA A 82 -12.71 -4.92 -8.90
C ALA A 82 -14.01 -5.61 -8.51
N LYS A 83 -15.08 -5.36 -9.28
CA LYS A 83 -16.39 -5.97 -9.01
C LYS A 83 -16.38 -7.47 -9.24
N HIS A 84 -15.63 -7.92 -10.25
CA HIS A 84 -15.52 -9.32 -10.65
C HIS A 84 -14.07 -9.81 -10.63
N HIS A 85 -13.43 -9.70 -9.47
CA HIS A 85 -12.09 -10.25 -9.30
C HIS A 85 -12.11 -11.79 -9.27
N LYS A 86 -11.10 -12.44 -9.86
CA LYS A 86 -10.96 -13.92 -9.91
C LYS A 86 -10.93 -14.62 -8.55
N TRP A 87 -10.71 -13.87 -7.46
CA TRP A 87 -10.70 -14.37 -6.08
C TRP A 87 -11.83 -13.80 -5.22
N GLY A 88 -12.89 -13.28 -5.85
CA GLY A 88 -13.99 -12.59 -5.18
C GLY A 88 -13.68 -11.14 -4.85
N GLN A 89 -14.72 -10.36 -4.54
CA GLN A 89 -14.58 -8.93 -4.24
C GLN A 89 -13.94 -8.72 -2.86
N SER A 90 -12.93 -7.86 -2.80
CA SER A 90 -12.22 -7.50 -1.58
C SER A 90 -11.64 -6.08 -1.73
N PRO A 91 -11.53 -5.28 -0.66
CA PRO A 91 -10.99 -3.92 -0.73
C PRO A 91 -9.52 -3.82 -1.16
N PHE A 92 -8.79 -4.94 -1.24
CA PHE A 92 -7.42 -4.99 -1.75
C PHE A 92 -7.30 -5.75 -3.09
N HIS A 93 -8.44 -6.10 -3.71
CA HIS A 93 -8.51 -6.66 -5.05
C HIS A 93 -8.90 -5.54 -6.03
N TYR A 94 -7.94 -4.79 -6.51
CA TYR A 94 -8.17 -3.62 -7.36
C TYR A 94 -8.47 -3.98 -8.82
N GLY A 95 -9.13 -3.05 -9.53
CA GLY A 95 -9.43 -3.15 -10.96
C GLY A 95 -8.21 -3.08 -11.88
N GLU A 96 -8.45 -3.20 -13.18
CA GLU A 96 -7.40 -3.20 -14.20
C GLU A 96 -6.58 -1.90 -14.22
N ASP A 97 -7.25 -0.75 -14.06
CA ASP A 97 -6.60 0.57 -14.04
C ASP A 97 -5.49 0.67 -12.97
N PHE A 98 -5.73 0.09 -11.79
CA PHE A 98 -4.71 0.02 -10.74
C PHE A 98 -3.49 -0.79 -11.19
N ASN A 99 -3.72 -1.96 -11.78
CA ASN A 99 -2.64 -2.86 -12.19
C ASN A 99 -1.82 -2.24 -13.34
N THR A 100 -2.50 -1.62 -14.30
CA THR A 100 -1.87 -0.89 -15.41
C THR A 100 -1.02 0.25 -14.88
N TYR A 101 -1.58 1.12 -14.03
CA TYR A 101 -0.85 2.23 -13.44
C TYR A 101 0.36 1.74 -12.62
N GLN A 102 0.17 0.76 -11.75
CA GLN A 102 1.27 0.17 -10.96
C GLN A 102 2.38 -0.35 -11.88
N GLY A 103 2.03 -1.09 -12.93
CA GLY A 103 2.98 -1.68 -13.87
C GLY A 103 3.76 -0.62 -14.66
N GLU A 104 3.09 0.44 -15.10
CA GLU A 104 3.71 1.60 -15.76
C GLU A 104 4.67 2.32 -14.83
N ARG A 105 4.25 2.63 -13.59
CA ARG A 105 5.09 3.30 -12.60
C ARG A 105 6.29 2.45 -12.22
N LEU A 106 6.09 1.15 -11.99
CA LEU A 106 7.19 0.23 -11.68
C LEU A 106 8.18 0.16 -12.86
N SER A 107 7.68 -0.01 -14.08
CA SER A 107 8.50 -0.02 -15.29
C SER A 107 9.33 1.25 -15.44
N ALA A 108 8.72 2.42 -15.21
CA ALA A 108 9.42 3.70 -15.30
C ALA A 108 10.52 3.86 -14.24
N LEU A 109 10.33 3.28 -13.05
CA LEU A 109 11.29 3.34 -11.95
C LEU A 109 12.43 2.31 -12.06
N THR A 110 12.22 1.21 -12.78
CA THR A 110 13.21 0.13 -12.92
C THR A 110 13.96 0.13 -14.25
N ARG A 111 13.47 0.85 -15.27
CA ARG A 111 14.20 1.05 -16.52
C ARG A 111 15.24 2.15 -16.31
N GLY A 112 16.44 1.72 -15.92
CA GLY A 112 17.68 2.48 -15.90
C GLY A 112 18.81 1.61 -16.44
#